data_AF-A0A973FLA5-F1
#
_entry.id   AF-A0A973FLA5-F1
#
_cell.length_a   1.000
_cell.length_b   1.000
_cell.length_c   1.000
_cell.angle_alpha   90.00
_cell.angle_beta   90.00
_cell.angle_gamma   90.00
#
_symmetry.space_group_name_H-M   'P 1'
#
loop_
_entity.id
_entity.type
_entity.pdbx_description
1 polymer ?
#
loop_
_entity_poly.entity_id
_entity_poly.type
_entity_poly.pdbx_seq_one_letter_code
_entity_poly.pdbx_strand_id
1 'polypeptide(L)'
;ASAALAQGDANFVLIPEEPFDLEGDNGFLRHLERRLGARYHTVIIVAEGAGQNLFSRKGTVKRDASGNIRLNDIGVFLKEKIEEHFRKKKMEINLKYIDPSYIIRSVPANASDSILCGVLAQYAVHAGMAGKTGMLVGLVNDAYVHLPFLAVAAQRKMIDPKGNIWMLVLESTGQPLSMKN
;
A
#
# COMPACT_ATOMS: atom_id res chain seq x y z
N ALA A 1 4.15 -3.39 2.93
CA ALA A 1 5.17 -4.43 3.14
C ALA A 1 6.30 -3.94 4.05
N SER A 2 7.19 -3.04 3.61
CA SER A 2 8.36 -2.64 4.42
C SER A 2 8.04 -2.07 5.80
N ALA A 3 7.00 -1.23 5.92
CA ALA A 3 6.56 -0.71 7.22
C ALA A 3 6.06 -1.82 8.17
N ALA A 4 5.40 -2.85 7.63
CA ALA A 4 4.95 -3.99 8.40
C ALA A 4 6.14 -4.83 8.91
N LEU A 5 7.13 -5.06 8.04
CA LEU A 5 8.35 -5.82 8.37
C LEU A 5 9.26 -5.08 9.35
N ALA A 6 9.39 -3.76 9.23
CA ALA A 6 10.26 -2.97 10.08
C ALA A 6 9.78 -2.94 11.54
N GLN A 7 8.47 -2.89 11.75
CA GLN A 7 7.87 -2.77 13.07
C GLN A 7 7.48 -4.14 13.67
N GLY A 8 7.02 -5.10 12.85
CA GLY A 8 6.61 -6.44 13.31
C GLY A 8 5.27 -6.51 14.03
N ASP A 9 4.58 -5.38 14.22
CA ASP A 9 3.32 -5.32 14.99
C ASP A 9 2.06 -5.56 14.13
N ALA A 10 2.18 -5.52 12.80
CA ALA A 10 1.05 -5.68 11.90
C ALA A 10 0.54 -7.13 11.90
N ASN A 11 -0.79 -7.32 11.91
CA ASN A 11 -1.40 -8.65 11.82
C ASN A 11 -2.12 -8.86 10.49
N PHE A 12 -2.52 -7.78 9.82
CA PHE A 12 -3.01 -7.83 8.45
C PHE A 12 -2.36 -6.72 7.63
N VAL A 13 -1.91 -7.08 6.43
CA VAL A 13 -1.36 -6.16 5.42
C VAL A 13 -2.16 -6.39 4.13
N LEU A 14 -2.87 -5.34 3.69
CA LEU A 14 -3.71 -5.37 2.52
C LEU A 14 -3.08 -4.50 1.43
N ILE A 15 -2.71 -5.10 0.30
CA ILE A 15 -2.05 -4.43 -0.83
C ILE A 15 -2.90 -4.55 -2.11
N PRO A 16 -2.72 -3.64 -3.10
CA PRO A 16 -3.45 -3.71 -4.37
C PRO A 16 -3.19 -5.00 -5.16
N GLU A 17 -1.98 -5.56 -5.05
CA GLU A 17 -1.55 -6.74 -5.81
C GLU A 17 -2.22 -8.05 -5.35
N GLU A 18 -2.74 -8.11 -4.12
CA GLU A 18 -3.37 -9.30 -3.54
C GLU A 18 -4.84 -8.99 -3.17
N PRO A 19 -5.80 -9.23 -4.08
CA PRO A 19 -7.20 -8.94 -3.83
C PRO A 19 -7.79 -9.91 -2.80
N PHE A 20 -8.69 -9.41 -1.97
CA PHE A 20 -9.35 -10.18 -0.91
C PHE A 20 -10.86 -10.00 -0.95
N ASP A 21 -11.58 -10.98 -0.40
CA ASP A 21 -13.00 -10.88 -0.14
C ASP A 21 -13.22 -10.40 1.29
N LEU A 22 -14.25 -9.57 1.48
CA LEU A 22 -14.56 -9.01 2.78
C LEU A 22 -15.28 -10.02 3.68
N GLU A 23 -16.27 -10.71 3.10
CA GLU A 23 -17.14 -11.70 3.75
C GLU A 23 -16.81 -13.12 3.28
N GLY A 24 -17.50 -14.12 3.85
CA GLY A 24 -17.29 -15.54 3.56
C GLY A 24 -16.36 -16.24 4.57
N ASP A 25 -16.26 -17.56 4.46
CA ASP A 25 -15.52 -18.39 5.42
C ASP A 25 -14.00 -18.17 5.36
N ASN A 26 -13.50 -17.76 4.19
CA ASN A 26 -12.10 -17.35 4.01
C ASN A 26 -11.91 -15.83 3.89
N GLY A 27 -12.99 -15.06 4.06
CA GLY A 27 -12.94 -13.60 3.94
C GLY A 27 -12.19 -12.91 5.08
N PHE A 28 -11.75 -11.68 4.83
CA PHE A 28 -11.00 -10.86 5.78
C PHE A 28 -11.69 -10.73 7.15
N LEU A 29 -13.00 -10.45 7.18
CA LEU A 29 -13.73 -10.25 8.44
C LEU A 29 -13.74 -11.52 9.32
N ARG A 30 -13.75 -12.71 8.70
CA ARG A 30 -13.71 -13.99 9.41
C ARG A 30 -12.36 -14.24 10.06
N HIS A 31 -11.28 -13.90 9.36
CA HIS A 31 -9.92 -13.98 9.91
C HIS A 31 -9.70 -12.93 11.01
N LEU A 32 -10.26 -11.74 10.85
CA LEU A 32 -10.25 -10.70 11.87
C LEU A 32 -10.98 -11.13 13.15
N GLU A 33 -12.16 -11.75 13.02
CA GLU A 33 -12.92 -12.34 14.14
C GLU A 33 -12.08 -13.38 14.88
N ARG A 34 -11.47 -14.34 14.16
CA ARG A 34 -10.61 -15.37 14.75
C ARG A 34 -9.40 -14.77 15.48
N ARG A 35 -8.74 -13.78 14.88
CA ARG A 35 -7.58 -13.11 15.48
C ARG A 35 -7.96 -12.40 16.78
N LEU A 36 -9.04 -11.61 16.76
CA LEU A 36 -9.50 -10.90 17.96
C LEU A 36 -9.94 -11.86 19.05
N GLY A 37 -10.60 -12.97 18.72
CA GLY A 37 -10.97 -14.01 19.68
C GLY A 37 -9.75 -14.67 20.34
N ALA A 38 -8.64 -14.84 19.61
CA ALA A 38 -7.44 -15.49 20.12
C ALA A 38 -6.48 -14.56 20.87
N ARG A 39 -6.44 -13.26 20.53
CA ARG A 39 -5.38 -12.34 20.97
C ARG A 39 -5.87 -10.99 21.49
N TYR A 40 -7.17 -10.70 21.40
CA TYR A 40 -7.83 -9.47 21.87
C TYR A 40 -7.32 -8.15 21.26
N HIS A 41 -6.42 -8.19 20.29
CA HIS A 41 -5.91 -7.04 19.56
C HIS A 41 -5.56 -7.41 18.13
N THR A 42 -5.64 -6.41 17.25
CA THR A 42 -5.29 -6.52 15.84
C THR A 42 -4.83 -5.17 15.29
N VAL A 43 -3.72 -5.16 14.55
CA VAL A 43 -3.24 -4.02 13.74
C VAL A 43 -3.38 -4.35 12.26
N ILE A 44 -4.06 -3.47 11.51
CA ILE A 44 -4.32 -3.63 10.08
C ILE A 44 -3.63 -2.49 9.34
N ILE A 45 -2.75 -2.83 8.40
CA ILE A 45 -2.15 -1.90 7.45
C ILE A 45 -2.85 -2.08 6.11
N VAL A 46 -3.43 -1.01 5.58
CA VAL A 46 -4.10 -1.02 4.27
C VAL A 46 -3.44 0.00 3.35
N ALA A 47 -3.03 -0.44 2.16
CA ALA A 47 -2.61 0.46 1.11
C ALA A 47 -3.83 1.11 0.44
N GLU A 48 -3.73 2.38 0.06
CA GLU A 48 -4.83 3.17 -0.53
C GLU A 48 -5.48 2.49 -1.74
N GLY A 49 -4.68 1.81 -2.58
CA GLY A 49 -5.17 1.08 -3.75
C GLY A 49 -5.72 -0.32 -3.47
N ALA A 50 -5.67 -0.82 -2.22
CA ALA A 50 -6.19 -2.13 -1.87
C ALA A 50 -7.73 -2.12 -1.89
N GLY A 51 -8.33 -3.28 -2.19
CA GLY A 51 -9.78 -3.47 -2.07
C GLY A 51 -10.63 -2.58 -3.00
N GLN A 52 -10.06 -1.95 -4.02
CA GLN A 52 -10.81 -1.09 -4.96
C GLN A 52 -11.88 -1.88 -5.74
N ASN A 53 -11.73 -3.20 -5.83
CA ASN A 53 -12.73 -4.14 -6.37
C ASN A 53 -13.98 -4.31 -5.48
N LEU A 54 -13.91 -3.96 -4.19
CA LEU A 54 -15.02 -4.08 -3.24
C LEU A 54 -16.05 -2.94 -3.39
N PHE A 55 -15.66 -1.84 -4.03
CA PHE A 55 -16.56 -0.74 -4.30
C PHE A 55 -17.48 -1.08 -5.49
N SER A 56 -18.78 -0.82 -5.32
CA SER A 56 -19.75 -0.98 -6.39
C SER A 56 -19.36 -0.09 -7.59
N ARG A 57 -19.20 -0.68 -8.78
CA ARG A 57 -18.95 0.04 -10.04
C ARG A 57 -20.11 0.95 -10.49
N LYS A 58 -21.16 1.13 -9.67
CA LYS A 58 -22.39 1.86 -10.01
C LYS A 58 -22.29 3.38 -9.90
N GLY A 59 -21.08 3.93 -9.74
CA GLY A 59 -20.84 5.38 -9.65
C GLY A 59 -20.00 5.92 -10.80
N THR A 60 -20.16 7.21 -11.10
CA THR A 60 -19.29 7.94 -12.04
C THR A 60 -17.84 7.90 -11.53
N VAL A 61 -16.91 7.43 -12.36
CA VAL A 61 -15.48 7.46 -12.06
C VAL A 61 -15.06 8.92 -11.88
N LYS A 62 -14.85 9.34 -10.63
CA LYS A 62 -14.37 10.68 -10.32
C LYS A 62 -12.91 10.77 -10.77
N ARG A 63 -12.59 11.82 -11.52
CA ARG A 63 -11.22 12.15 -11.91
C ARG A 63 -10.75 13.40 -11.20
N ASP A 64 -9.46 13.48 -10.94
CA ASP A 64 -8.83 14.72 -10.48
C ASP A 64 -8.62 15.71 -11.64
N ALA A 65 -8.11 16.91 -11.33
CA ALA A 65 -7.82 17.95 -12.33
C ALA A 65 -6.74 17.53 -13.35
N SER A 66 -5.93 16.51 -13.02
CA SER A 66 -4.90 15.95 -13.88
C SER A 66 -5.41 14.76 -14.71
N GLY A 67 -6.68 14.37 -14.57
CA GLY A 67 -7.32 13.28 -15.31
C GLY A 67 -7.12 11.88 -14.73
N ASN A 68 -6.47 11.75 -13.56
CA ASN A 68 -6.29 10.46 -12.88
C ASN A 68 -7.59 10.01 -12.22
N ILE A 69 -7.79 8.69 -12.14
CA ILE A 69 -8.89 8.10 -11.39
C ILE A 69 -8.69 8.39 -9.90
N ARG A 70 -9.67 9.04 -9.28
CA ARG A 70 -9.70 9.22 -7.83
C ARG A 70 -10.11 7.91 -7.18
N LEU A 71 -9.22 7.35 -6.37
CA LEU A 71 -9.50 6.14 -5.61
C LEU A 71 -10.59 6.38 -4.57
N ASN A 72 -11.38 5.34 -4.29
CA ASN A 72 -12.29 5.39 -3.16
C ASN A 72 -11.51 5.15 -1.86
N ASP A 73 -11.96 5.75 -0.77
CA ASP A 73 -11.31 5.64 0.54
C ASP A 73 -11.57 4.24 1.14
N ILE A 74 -10.63 3.33 0.91
CA ILE A 74 -10.67 1.97 1.46
C ILE A 74 -10.56 1.98 2.99
N GLY A 75 -9.87 2.96 3.58
CA GLY A 75 -9.70 3.06 5.03
C GLY A 75 -11.02 3.28 5.75
N VAL A 76 -11.78 4.29 5.30
CA VAL A 76 -13.12 4.57 5.81
C VAL A 76 -14.08 3.42 5.51
N PHE A 77 -14.03 2.86 4.31
CA PHE A 77 -14.86 1.70 3.94
C PHE A 77 -14.65 0.49 4.86
N LEU A 78 -13.39 0.11 5.12
CA LEU A 78 -13.08 -1.00 6.01
C LEU A 78 -13.51 -0.70 7.45
N LYS A 79 -13.31 0.53 7.94
CA LYS A 79 -13.80 0.94 9.26
C LYS A 79 -15.30 0.67 9.41
N GLU A 80 -16.10 1.18 8.49
CA GLU A 80 -17.56 1.04 8.54
C GLU A 80 -17.99 -0.43 8.49
N LYS A 81 -17.32 -1.24 7.65
CA LYS A 81 -17.65 -2.66 7.49
C LYS A 81 -17.24 -3.51 8.67
N ILE A 82 -16.10 -3.23 9.29
CA ILE A 82 -15.66 -3.89 10.51
C ILE A 82 -16.64 -3.57 11.65
N GLU A 83 -17.00 -2.29 11.85
CA GLU A 83 -17.99 -1.88 12.85
C GLU A 83 -19.35 -2.55 12.62
N GLU A 84 -19.83 -2.60 11.38
CA GLU A 84 -21.07 -3.28 11.01
C GLU A 84 -21.02 -4.79 11.35
N HIS A 85 -19.92 -5.46 11.02
CA HIS A 85 -19.73 -6.89 11.26
C HIS A 85 -19.78 -7.25 12.74
N PHE A 86 -19.00 -6.55 13.57
CA PHE A 86 -18.94 -6.83 15.01
C PHE A 86 -20.21 -6.40 15.75
N ARG A 87 -20.91 -5.35 15.27
CA ARG A 87 -22.25 -4.99 15.77
C ARG A 87 -23.26 -6.12 15.56
N LYS A 88 -23.29 -6.74 14.37
CA LYS A 88 -24.18 -7.88 14.08
C LYS A 88 -23.87 -9.09 14.97
N LYS A 89 -22.60 -9.28 15.32
CA LYS A 89 -22.12 -10.35 16.21
C LYS A 89 -22.28 -10.06 17.70
N LYS A 90 -22.74 -8.85 18.06
CA LYS A 90 -22.85 -8.38 19.46
C LYS A 90 -21.52 -8.46 20.23
N MET A 91 -20.41 -8.23 19.54
CA MET A 91 -19.08 -8.16 20.13
C MET A 91 -18.63 -6.71 20.12
N GLU A 92 -18.34 -6.17 21.30
CA GLU A 92 -17.83 -4.81 21.45
C GLU A 92 -16.35 -4.75 21.02
N ILE A 93 -16.01 -3.76 20.20
CA ILE A 93 -14.65 -3.51 19.74
C ILE A 93 -14.33 -2.01 19.85
N ASN A 94 -13.06 -1.68 20.11
CA ASN A 94 -12.56 -0.32 20.01
C ASN A 94 -11.75 -0.17 18.71
N LEU A 95 -12.36 0.44 17.68
CA LEU A 95 -11.70 0.65 16.39
C LEU A 95 -11.18 2.08 16.30
N LYS A 96 -9.87 2.22 16.04
CA LYS A 96 -9.21 3.50 15.75
C LYS A 96 -8.71 3.51 14.32
N TYR A 97 -9.19 4.47 13.54
CA TYR A 97 -8.71 4.72 12.18
C TYR A 97 -7.66 5.82 12.19
N ILE A 98 -6.52 5.57 11.55
CA ILE A 98 -5.40 6.51 11.46
C ILE A 98 -5.02 6.62 9.98
N ASP A 99 -5.14 7.84 9.44
CA ASP A 99 -4.62 8.18 8.11
C ASP A 99 -3.38 9.09 8.27
N PRO A 100 -2.17 8.53 8.20
CA PRO A 100 -0.94 9.31 8.35
C PRO A 100 -0.48 9.95 7.02
N SER A 101 -1.31 9.98 5.97
CA SER A 101 -0.91 10.44 4.63
C SER A 101 -0.19 11.78 4.60
N TYR A 102 -0.73 12.79 5.30
CA TYR A 102 -0.09 14.11 5.39
C TYR A 102 1.14 14.10 6.30
N ILE A 103 1.12 13.33 7.39
CA ILE A 103 2.25 13.23 8.30
C ILE A 103 3.46 12.62 7.58
N ILE A 104 3.24 11.60 6.75
CA ILE A 104 4.31 10.94 6.00
C ILE A 104 4.86 11.83 4.87
N ARG A 105 3.99 12.58 4.17
CA ARG A 105 4.38 13.35 2.98
C ARG A 105 4.88 14.77 3.27
N SER A 106 4.60 15.31 4.46
CA SER A 106 4.89 16.71 4.80
C SER A 106 6.07 16.90 5.75
N VAL A 107 6.76 15.81 6.12
CA VAL A 107 7.98 15.90 6.95
C VAL A 107 9.23 16.15 6.09
N PRO A 108 10.25 16.84 6.61
CA PRO A 108 11.53 16.97 5.92
C PRO A 108 12.15 15.61 5.59
N ALA A 109 12.89 15.56 4.48
CA ALA A 109 13.67 14.39 4.11
C ALA A 109 14.69 14.04 5.21
N ASN A 110 14.88 12.74 5.46
CA ASN A 110 15.97 12.28 6.32
C ASN A 110 17.33 12.47 5.62
N ALA A 111 18.43 12.20 6.33
CA ALA A 111 19.79 12.38 5.78
C ALA A 111 20.04 11.55 4.52
N SER A 112 19.56 10.31 4.47
CA SER A 112 19.76 9.42 3.32
C SER A 112 19.00 9.91 2.09
N ASP A 113 17.73 10.30 2.27
CA ASP A 113 16.91 10.88 1.20
C ASP A 113 17.47 12.22 0.73
N SER A 114 18.02 13.03 1.63
CA SER A 114 18.63 14.32 1.29
C SER A 114 19.88 14.14 0.40
N ILE A 115 20.73 13.17 0.73
CA ILE A 115 21.89 12.80 -0.10
C ILE A 115 21.40 12.27 -1.45
N LEU A 116 20.45 11.33 -1.46
CA LEU A 116 19.94 10.73 -2.69
C LEU A 116 19.35 11.80 -3.63
N CYS A 117 18.50 12.69 -3.12
CA CYS A 117 17.93 13.80 -3.88
C CYS A 117 19.01 14.72 -4.46
N GLY A 118 20.04 15.05 -3.67
CA GLY A 118 21.15 15.88 -4.12
C GLY A 118 21.92 15.24 -5.28
N VAL A 119 22.25 13.95 -5.17
CA VAL A 119 22.96 13.23 -6.24
C VAL A 119 22.09 13.09 -7.49
N LEU A 120 20.82 12.69 -7.36
CA LEU A 120 19.91 12.59 -8.50
C LEU A 120 19.77 13.93 -9.25
N ALA A 121 19.67 15.04 -8.51
CA ALA A 121 19.59 16.37 -9.10
C ALA A 121 20.87 16.75 -9.87
N GLN A 122 22.05 16.50 -9.31
CA GLN A 122 23.33 16.77 -10.00
C GLN A 122 23.46 15.98 -11.30
N TYR A 123 23.13 14.69 -11.27
CA TYR A 123 23.15 13.85 -12.47
C TYR A 123 22.14 14.33 -13.52
N ALA A 124 20.96 14.79 -13.11
CA ALA A 124 19.96 15.33 -14.02
C ALA A 124 20.46 16.62 -14.70
N VAL A 125 21.14 17.50 -13.95
CA VAL A 125 21.76 18.72 -14.48
C VAL A 125 22.86 18.36 -15.48
N HIS A 126 23.78 17.45 -15.15
CA HIS A 126 24.83 17.00 -16.07
C HIS A 126 24.27 16.39 -17.35
N ALA A 127 23.21 15.59 -17.24
CA ALA A 127 22.54 15.01 -18.40
C ALA A 127 21.92 16.09 -19.30
N GLY A 128 21.23 17.07 -18.70
CA GLY A 128 20.67 18.22 -19.43
C GLY A 128 21.75 19.07 -20.11
N MET A 129 22.84 19.38 -19.42
CA MET A 129 23.98 20.13 -19.97
C MET A 129 24.68 19.37 -21.12
N ALA A 130 24.67 18.04 -21.08
CA ALA A 130 25.16 17.19 -22.16
C ALA A 130 24.14 17.00 -23.31
N GLY A 131 23.04 17.77 -23.32
CA GLY A 131 22.01 17.74 -24.37
C GLY A 131 21.07 16.52 -24.32
N LYS A 132 21.03 15.77 -23.22
CA LYS A 132 20.13 14.61 -23.08
C LYS A 132 18.72 15.09 -22.71
N THR A 133 17.71 14.50 -23.35
CA THR A 133 16.29 14.79 -23.11
C THR A 133 15.46 13.50 -23.11
N GLY A 134 14.20 13.56 -22.66
CA GLY A 134 13.28 12.41 -22.67
C GLY A 134 13.68 11.28 -21.72
N MET A 135 14.39 11.60 -20.64
CA MET A 135 14.94 10.63 -19.69
C MET A 135 14.83 11.11 -18.24
N LEU A 136 14.80 10.16 -17.31
CA LEU A 136 14.95 10.37 -15.87
C LEU A 136 16.27 9.78 -15.38
N VAL A 137 16.77 10.30 -14.26
CA VAL A 137 17.88 9.69 -13.52
C VAL A 137 17.30 8.77 -12.47
N GLY A 138 17.78 7.52 -12.41
CA GLY A 138 17.39 6.57 -11.38
C GLY A 138 18.59 5.82 -10.81
N LEU A 139 18.39 5.22 -9.64
CA LEU A 139 19.35 4.32 -9.02
C LEU A 139 18.95 2.87 -9.32
N VAL A 140 19.80 2.14 -10.04
CA VAL A 140 19.57 0.74 -10.42
C VAL A 140 20.84 -0.04 -10.13
N ASN A 141 20.75 -1.08 -9.30
CA ASN A 141 21.90 -1.91 -8.88
C ASN A 141 23.09 -1.05 -8.39
N ASP A 142 22.81 -0.11 -7.48
CA ASP A 142 23.78 0.82 -6.90
C ASP A 142 24.49 1.74 -7.90
N ALA A 143 23.96 1.86 -9.13
CA ALA A 143 24.47 2.75 -10.16
C ALA A 143 23.43 3.80 -10.56
N TYR A 144 23.88 5.05 -10.74
CA TYR A 144 23.05 6.12 -11.28
C TYR A 144 23.00 6.03 -12.81
N VAL A 145 21.79 5.87 -13.34
CA VAL A 145 21.57 5.59 -14.76
C VAL A 145 20.55 6.56 -15.37
N HIS A 146 20.69 6.82 -16.67
CA HIS A 146 19.67 7.50 -17.47
C HIS A 146 18.65 6.48 -17.97
N LEU A 147 17.38 6.71 -17.65
CA LEU A 147 16.27 5.82 -17.99
C LEU A 147 15.32 6.56 -18.95
N PRO A 148 15.07 6.05 -20.17
CA PRO A 148 14.13 6.66 -21.10
C PRO A 148 12.71 6.73 -20.52
N PHE A 149 12.00 7.83 -20.74
CA PHE A 149 10.63 8.00 -20.21
C PHE A 149 9.67 6.91 -20.68
N LEU A 150 9.76 6.49 -21.95
CA LEU A 150 8.89 5.44 -22.48
C LEU A 150 9.10 4.09 -21.78
N ALA A 151 10.34 3.77 -21.40
CA ALA A 151 10.64 2.54 -20.69
C ALA A 151 10.06 2.55 -19.27
N VAL A 152 10.16 3.69 -18.57
CA VAL A 152 9.65 3.81 -17.20
C VAL A 152 8.12 3.94 -17.16
N ALA A 153 7.52 4.58 -18.15
CA ALA A 153 6.07 4.67 -18.26
C ALA A 153 5.41 3.33 -18.66
N ALA A 154 6.16 2.42 -19.31
CA ALA A 154 5.62 1.15 -19.81
C ALA A 154 5.20 0.19 -18.69
N GLN A 155 5.95 0.14 -17.58
CA GLN A 155 5.69 -0.81 -16.50
C GLN A 155 5.94 -0.19 -15.14
N ARG A 156 5.01 -0.44 -14.21
CA ARG A 156 5.16 -0.07 -12.79
C ARG A 156 5.77 -1.22 -12.01
N LYS A 157 6.67 -0.91 -11.07
CA LYS A 157 7.15 -1.87 -10.08
C LYS A 157 5.99 -2.23 -9.16
N MET A 158 5.69 -3.52 -9.07
CA MET A 158 4.66 -4.09 -8.20
C MET A 158 5.32 -5.04 -7.21
N ILE A 159 4.69 -5.26 -6.06
CA ILE A 159 5.08 -6.36 -5.17
C ILE A 159 4.69 -7.66 -5.88
N ASP A 160 5.63 -8.61 -5.96
CA ASP A 160 5.32 -9.97 -6.40
C ASP A 160 4.71 -10.73 -5.21
N PRO A 161 3.42 -11.15 -5.26
CA PRO A 161 2.80 -11.92 -4.19
C PRO A 161 3.42 -13.32 -4.00
N LYS A 162 4.24 -13.80 -4.92
CA LYS A 162 5.01 -15.04 -4.78
C LYS A 162 6.48 -14.79 -4.42
N GLY A 163 6.88 -13.52 -4.30
CA GLY A 163 8.25 -13.13 -4.01
C GLY A 163 8.59 -13.12 -2.52
N ASN A 164 9.88 -13.11 -2.21
CA ASN A 164 10.41 -13.18 -0.85
C ASN A 164 9.85 -12.08 0.07
N ILE A 165 9.72 -10.84 -0.44
CA ILE A 165 9.21 -9.72 0.39
C ILE A 165 7.80 -10.00 0.89
N TRP A 166 6.93 -10.57 0.05
CA TRP A 166 5.56 -10.87 0.47
C TRP A 166 5.53 -12.08 1.40
N MET A 167 6.34 -13.11 1.13
CA MET A 167 6.48 -14.25 2.03
C MET A 167 6.90 -13.83 3.45
N LEU A 168 7.88 -12.93 3.57
CA LEU A 168 8.29 -12.37 4.86
C LEU A 168 7.13 -11.63 5.56
N VAL A 169 6.29 -10.92 4.80
CA VAL A 169 5.11 -10.24 5.37
C VAL A 169 4.11 -11.25 5.90
N LEU A 170 3.84 -12.32 5.16
CA LEU A 170 2.93 -13.39 5.57
C LEU A 170 3.43 -14.09 6.84
N GLU A 171 4.73 -14.41 6.90
CA GLU A 171 5.36 -15.00 8.09
C GLU A 171 5.32 -14.07 9.30
N SER A 172 5.62 -12.79 9.13
CA SER A 172 5.60 -11.81 10.21
C SER A 172 4.20 -11.53 10.74
N THR A 173 3.19 -11.48 9.86
CA THR A 173 1.80 -11.16 10.23
C THR A 173 1.03 -12.38 10.73
N GLY A 174 1.39 -13.57 10.25
CA GLY A 174 0.60 -14.80 10.43
C GLY A 174 -0.74 -14.79 9.70
N GLN A 175 -0.96 -13.84 8.78
CA GLN A 175 -2.18 -13.77 7.98
C GLN A 175 -2.24 -14.93 6.96
N PRO A 176 -3.43 -15.37 6.53
CA PRO A 176 -3.55 -16.45 5.55
C PRO A 176 -2.91 -16.07 4.20
N LEU A 177 -2.47 -17.07 3.44
CA LEU A 177 -1.89 -16.89 2.09
C LEU A 177 -2.86 -16.19 1.13
N SER A 178 -4.16 -16.45 1.28
CA SER A 178 -5.22 -15.84 0.48
C SER A 178 -6.47 -15.66 1.34
N MET A 179 -7.17 -14.55 1.12
CA MET A 179 -8.46 -14.22 1.72
C MET A 179 -9.58 -14.16 0.67
N LYS A 180 -9.47 -14.97 -0.38
CA LYS A 180 -10.55 -15.18 -1.35
C LYS A 180 -11.31 -16.47 -1.07
N ASN A 181 -12.62 -16.42 -1.27
CA ASN A 181 -13.49 -17.60 -1.18
C ASN A 181 -13.50 -18.39 -2.50
#